data_AF-A0AAF0ZQU9-F1
#
_entry.id   AF-A0AAF0ZQU9-F1
#
_cell.length_a   1.000
_cell.length_b   1.000
_cell.length_c   1.000
_cell.angle_alpha   90.00
_cell.angle_beta   90.00
_cell.angle_gamma   90.00
#
_symmetry.space_group_name_H-M   'P 1'
#
loop_
_entity.id
_entity.type
_entity.pdbx_description
1 polymer ?
#
loop_
_entity_poly.entity_id
_entity_poly.type
_entity_poly.pdbx_seq_one_letter_code
_entity_poly.pdbx_strand_id
1 'polypeptide(L)'
;ASRIRDFTRINPLTFFGSKVEEDPQGFIDEVFKVLDVMGVSPQEKAELAAYELKDVAQVWYEQWKDERPIREGPIVWASFKTTFLDRF
;
A
#
# COMPACT_ATOMS: atom_id res chain seq x y z
N ALA A 1 1.54 -20.07 -7.69
CA ALA A 1 0.76 -18.90 -8.16
C ALA A 1 1.52 -17.64 -7.74
N SER A 2 1.53 -16.56 -8.52
CA SER A 2 2.18 -15.31 -8.09
C SER A 2 1.27 -14.60 -7.10
N ARG A 3 1.80 -14.13 -5.95
CA ARG A 3 1.02 -13.43 -4.91
C ARG A 3 0.28 -12.20 -5.47
N ILE A 4 0.89 -11.47 -6.40
CA ILE A 4 0.27 -10.33 -7.12
C ILE A 4 -0.94 -10.81 -7.94
N ARG A 5 -0.84 -11.97 -8.59
CA ARG A 5 -1.95 -12.52 -9.38
C ARG A 5 -3.12 -12.93 -8.48
N ASP A 6 -2.84 -13.51 -7.33
CA ASP A 6 -3.88 -13.92 -6.38
C ASP A 6 -4.54 -12.69 -5.74
N PHE A 7 -3.76 -11.65 -5.46
CA PHE A 7 -4.23 -10.36 -4.93
C PHE A 7 -5.01 -9.52 -5.96
N THR A 8 -4.66 -9.53 -7.24
CA THR A 8 -5.43 -8.78 -8.26
C THR A 8 -6.75 -9.48 -8.64
N ARG A 9 -6.85 -10.81 -8.45
CA ARG A 9 -8.08 -11.58 -8.73
C ARG A 9 -9.24 -11.27 -7.79
N ILE A 10 -8.95 -10.76 -6.60
CA ILE A 10 -9.95 -10.37 -5.60
C ILE A 10 -10.41 -8.92 -5.76
N ASN A 11 -9.88 -8.20 -6.78
CA ASN A 11 -10.24 -6.81 -7.10
C ASN A 11 -10.22 -5.89 -5.86
N PRO A 12 -9.04 -5.71 -5.25
CA PRO A 12 -8.88 -4.88 -4.05
C PRO A 12 -9.19 -3.41 -4.37
N LEU A 13 -9.41 -2.62 -3.32
CA LEU A 13 -9.70 -1.20 -3.47
C LEU A 13 -8.47 -0.47 -4.03
N THR A 14 -8.67 0.30 -5.09
CA THR A 14 -7.64 1.19 -5.67
C THR A 14 -7.73 2.57 -5.04
N PHE A 15 -6.59 3.19 -4.72
CA PHE A 15 -6.51 4.52 -4.12
C PHE A 15 -5.72 5.49 -5.02
N PHE A 16 -6.35 6.59 -5.40
CA PHE A 16 -5.80 7.59 -6.33
C PHE A 16 -5.12 8.75 -5.60
N GLY A 17 -5.59 9.10 -4.40
CA GLY A 17 -5.08 10.21 -3.60
C GLY A 17 -5.44 11.60 -4.14
N SER A 18 -6.25 11.65 -5.20
CA SER A 18 -6.71 12.88 -5.87
C SER A 18 -8.21 13.13 -5.74
N LYS A 19 -8.98 12.15 -5.23
CA LYS A 19 -10.43 12.25 -5.11
C LYS A 19 -10.84 12.65 -3.70
N VAL A 20 -11.82 13.56 -3.58
CA VAL A 20 -12.26 14.11 -2.29
C VAL A 20 -13.04 13.08 -1.47
N GLU A 21 -13.70 12.14 -2.14
CA GLU A 21 -14.49 11.08 -1.51
C GLU A 21 -13.65 9.88 -1.03
N GLU A 22 -12.34 9.86 -1.28
CA GLU A 22 -11.49 8.76 -0.84
C GLU A 22 -11.28 8.77 0.67
N ASP A 23 -11.35 7.59 1.28
CA ASP A 23 -11.09 7.36 2.69
C ASP A 23 -9.76 6.59 2.85
N PRO A 24 -8.66 7.26 3.23
CA PRO A 24 -7.36 6.64 3.43
C PRO A 24 -7.39 5.53 4.49
N GLN A 25 -8.17 5.71 5.56
CA GLN A 25 -8.29 4.73 6.62
C GLN A 25 -9.07 3.51 6.12
N GLY A 26 -10.19 3.72 5.43
CA GLY A 26 -10.97 2.68 4.77
C GLY A 26 -10.17 1.85 3.76
N PHE A 27 -9.31 2.50 2.97
CA PHE A 27 -8.38 1.80 2.07
C PHE A 27 -7.43 0.87 2.83
N ILE A 28 -6.79 1.38 3.89
CA ILE A 28 -5.86 0.60 4.70
C ILE A 28 -6.56 -0.61 5.33
N ASP A 29 -7.77 -0.44 5.85
CA ASP A 29 -8.49 -1.50 6.55
C ASP A 29 -8.95 -2.62 5.60
N GLU A 30 -9.49 -2.27 4.44
CA GLU A 30 -9.92 -3.25 3.43
C GLU A 30 -8.73 -4.01 2.82
N VAL A 31 -7.65 -3.31 2.46
CA VAL A 31 -6.44 -3.94 1.93
C VAL A 31 -5.77 -4.80 3.00
N PHE A 32 -5.70 -4.35 4.25
CA PHE A 32 -5.11 -5.13 5.33
C PHE A 32 -5.86 -6.44 5.58
N LYS A 33 -7.19 -6.41 5.64
CA LYS A 33 -8.03 -7.58 5.88
C LYS A 33 -7.74 -8.69 4.87
N VAL A 34 -7.64 -8.33 3.60
CA VAL A 34 -7.28 -9.25 2.52
C VAL A 34 -5.88 -9.84 2.71
N LEU A 35 -4.90 -8.97 2.92
CA LEU A 35 -3.49 -9.36 2.99
C LEU A 35 -3.19 -10.20 4.24
N ASP A 36 -3.92 -9.95 5.32
CA ASP A 36 -3.82 -10.73 6.54
C ASP A 36 -4.32 -12.16 6.34
N VAL A 37 -5.47 -12.33 5.67
CA VAL A 37 -6.00 -13.66 5.30
C VAL A 37 -5.04 -14.42 4.36
N MET A 38 -4.36 -13.70 3.46
CA MET A 38 -3.35 -14.30 2.57
C MET A 38 -2.08 -14.76 3.30
N GLY A 39 -1.85 -14.34 4.56
CA GLY A 39 -0.68 -14.72 5.35
C GLY A 39 0.64 -14.23 4.77
N VAL A 40 0.65 -13.07 4.09
CA VAL A 40 1.87 -12.49 3.51
C VAL A 40 2.72 -11.76 4.56
N SER A 41 4.03 -11.66 4.30
CA SER A 41 4.97 -10.99 5.20
C SER A 41 4.71 -9.48 5.31
N PRO A 42 5.16 -8.78 6.37
CA PRO A 42 4.98 -7.33 6.51
C PRO A 42 5.52 -6.51 5.34
N GLN A 43 6.61 -6.94 4.70
CA GLN A 43 7.15 -6.29 3.50
C GLN A 43 6.21 -6.49 2.31
N GLU A 44 5.78 -7.73 2.05
CA GLU A 44 4.85 -8.03 0.95
C GLU A 44 3.51 -7.31 1.13
N LYS A 45 3.04 -7.12 2.37
CA LYS A 45 1.85 -6.32 2.65
C LYS A 45 2.00 -4.88 2.13
N ALA A 46 3.14 -4.25 2.39
CA ALA A 46 3.42 -2.90 1.92
C ALA A 46 3.54 -2.84 0.38
N GLU A 47 4.23 -3.80 -0.22
CA GLU A 47 4.38 -3.87 -1.68
C GLU A 47 3.04 -4.09 -2.41
N LEU A 48 2.19 -4.97 -1.89
CA LEU A 48 0.86 -5.24 -2.47
C LEU A 48 -0.11 -4.07 -2.27
N ALA A 49 -0.07 -3.38 -1.13
CA ALA A 49 -0.88 -2.17 -0.96
C ALA A 49 -0.40 -1.03 -1.85
N ALA A 50 0.92 -0.85 -1.99
CA ALA A 50 1.48 0.13 -2.91
C ALA A 50 1.11 -0.13 -4.38
N TYR A 51 0.91 -1.40 -4.76
CA TYR A 51 0.47 -1.78 -6.10
C TYR A 51 -0.94 -1.22 -6.44
N GLU A 52 -1.81 -1.06 -5.44
CA GLU A 52 -3.15 -0.49 -5.60
C GLU A 52 -3.18 1.04 -5.59
N LEU A 53 -2.04 1.69 -5.35
CA LEU A 53 -1.94 3.13 -5.50
C LEU A 53 -1.90 3.49 -6.99
N LYS A 54 -2.58 4.58 -7.34
CA LYS A 54 -2.61 5.16 -8.69
C LYS A 54 -2.45 6.67 -8.59
N ASP A 55 -2.15 7.30 -9.72
CA ASP A 55 -2.14 8.76 -9.86
C ASP A 55 -1.28 9.45 -8.76
N VAL A 56 -1.85 10.39 -8.01
CA VAL A 56 -1.15 11.16 -6.97
C VAL A 56 -0.55 10.26 -5.90
N ALA A 57 -1.27 9.22 -5.49
CA ALA A 57 -0.79 8.29 -4.47
C ALA A 57 0.38 7.42 -4.97
N GLN A 58 0.38 7.03 -6.25
CA GLN A 58 1.51 6.29 -6.83
C GLN A 58 2.76 7.17 -6.88
N VAL A 59 2.63 8.40 -7.38
CA VAL A 59 3.75 9.35 -7.48
C VAL A 59 4.35 9.63 -6.10
N TRP A 60 3.49 9.83 -5.09
CA TRP A 60 3.93 10.00 -3.71
C TRP A 60 4.72 8.78 -3.20
N TYR A 61 4.24 7.56 -3.44
CA TYR A 61 4.91 6.35 -2.94
C TYR A 61 6.28 6.17 -3.59
N GLU A 62 6.41 6.43 -4.89
CA GLU A 62 7.69 6.38 -5.61
C GLU A 62 8.70 7.40 -5.04
N GLN A 63 8.26 8.65 -4.84
CA GLN A 63 9.10 9.69 -4.24
C GLN A 63 9.53 9.34 -2.81
N TRP A 64 8.56 8.96 -1.96
CA TRP A 64 8.84 8.58 -0.59
C TRP A 64 9.82 7.40 -0.53
N LYS A 65 9.66 6.39 -1.40
CA LYS A 65 10.56 5.24 -1.46
C LYS A 65 11.99 5.63 -1.86
N ASP A 66 12.16 6.54 -2.81
CA ASP A 66 13.47 6.99 -3.30
C ASP A 66 14.20 7.90 -2.30
N GLU A 67 13.47 8.66 -1.49
CA GLU A 67 14.03 9.54 -0.46
C GLU A 67 14.53 8.78 0.79
N ARG A 68 14.15 7.52 0.96
CA ARG A 68 14.52 6.75 2.17
C ARG A 68 16.02 6.42 2.19
N PRO A 69 16.72 6.67 3.32
CA PRO A 69 18.10 6.24 3.48
C PRO A 69 18.25 4.73 3.34
N ILE A 70 19.26 4.27 2.59
CA ILE A 70 19.55 2.83 2.34
C ILE A 70 19.61 2.00 3.63
N ARG A 71 20.07 2.60 4.75
CA ARG A 71 20.19 1.95 6.06
C ARG A 71 18.86 1.60 6.73
N GLU A 72 17.74 2.20 6.31
CA GLU A 72 16.44 1.94 6.93
C GLU A 72 15.81 0.60 6.51
N GLY A 73 16.43 -0.09 5.55
CA GLY A 73 15.94 -1.38 5.07
C GLY A 73 14.62 -1.28 4.30
N PRO A 74 13.98 -2.42 4.02
CA PRO A 74 12.77 -2.48 3.20
C PRO A 74 11.60 -1.75 3.87
N ILE A 75 10.66 -1.26 3.05
CA ILE A 75 9.39 -0.72 3.55
C ILE A 75 8.57 -1.90 4.09
N VAL A 76 8.24 -1.85 5.38
CA VAL A 76 7.32 -2.80 6.02
C VAL A 76 5.97 -2.15 6.24
N TRP A 77 4.95 -2.98 6.42
CA TRP A 77 3.55 -2.58 6.60
C TRP A 77 3.35 -1.44 7.60
N ALA A 78 4.01 -1.49 8.77
CA ALA A 78 3.87 -0.47 9.79
C ALA A 78 4.33 0.92 9.30
N SER A 79 5.50 1.00 8.67
CA SER A 79 6.03 2.25 8.10
C SER A 79 5.17 2.77 6.95
N PHE A 80 4.71 1.86 6.07
CA PHE A 80 3.79 2.22 4.98
C PHE A 80 2.50 2.82 5.54
N LYS A 81 1.81 2.10 6.44
CA LYS A 81 0.53 2.54 7.04
C LYS A 81 0.67 3.89 7.73
N THR A 82 1.68 4.07 8.58
CA THR A 82 1.87 5.33 9.30
C THR A 82 2.12 6.50 8.36
N THR A 83 2.99 6.33 7.37
CA THR A 83 3.33 7.44 6.45
C THR A 83 2.21 7.72 5.45
N PHE A 84 1.48 6.69 5.02
CA PHE A 84 0.33 6.83 4.13
C PHE A 84 -0.78 7.66 4.79
N LEU A 85 -1.15 7.33 6.04
CA LEU A 85 -2.21 8.03 6.79
C LEU A 85 -1.80 9.42 7.29
N ASP A 86 -0.50 9.71 7.37
CA ASP A 86 -0.01 11.08 7.64
C ASP A 86 -0.12 11.96 6.38
N ARG A 87 0.00 11.35 5.20
CA ARG A 87 -0.03 12.05 3.91
C ARG A 87 -1.45 12.31 3.39
N PHE A 88 -2.30 11.28 3.44
CA PHE A 88 -3.64 11.26 2.86
C PHE A 88 -4.66 11.13 3.99
#